data_AF-A0A949Y084-F1
#
_entry.id   AF-A0A949Y084-F1
#
_cell.length_a   1.000
_cell.length_b   1.000
_cell.length_c   1.000
_cell.angle_alpha   90.00
_cell.angle_beta   90.00
_cell.angle_gamma   90.00
#
_symmetry.space_group_name_H-M   'P 1'
#
loop_
_entity.id
_entity.type
_entity.pdbx_description
1 polymer ?
#
loop_
_entity_poly.entity_id
_entity_poly.type
_entity_poly.pdbx_seq_one_letter_code
_entity_poly.pdbx_strand_id
1 'polypeptide(L)'
;LHIFLYPFYYIEYGIAQLGALQVWHRALTDRSGAVAAYRRALSLGGARPLPELFAAADIRFDFHERTLAPLMDALRAELDKLGP
;
A
#
# COMPACT_ATOMS: atom_id res chain seq x y z
N LEU A 1 -4.32 21.28 9.45
CA LEU A 1 -3.02 20.96 10.06
C LEU A 1 -1.93 20.77 8.99
N HIS A 2 -1.91 19.67 8.25
CA HIS A 2 -0.80 19.28 7.35
C HIS A 2 -0.40 20.35 6.32
N ILE A 3 -1.36 20.97 5.63
CA ILE A 3 -1.05 21.99 4.61
C ILE A 3 -0.32 23.22 5.19
N PHE A 4 -0.66 23.62 6.42
CA PHE A 4 -0.17 24.87 7.02
C PHE A 4 1.03 24.65 7.97
N LEU A 5 1.15 23.47 8.57
CA LEU A 5 2.20 23.19 9.55
C LEU A 5 3.30 22.27 9.03
N TYR A 6 3.02 21.43 8.02
CA TYR A 6 3.94 20.41 7.53
C TYR A 6 3.88 20.33 6.00
N PRO A 7 4.53 21.29 5.29
CA PRO A 7 4.49 21.32 3.83
C PRO A 7 4.92 19.97 3.24
N PHE A 8 4.26 19.56 2.17
CA PHE A 8 4.44 18.28 1.47
C PHE A 8 4.07 17.00 2.23
N TYR A 9 3.87 17.01 3.55
CA TYR A 9 3.54 15.80 4.32
C TYR A 9 2.31 15.06 3.79
N TYR A 10 1.35 15.78 3.21
CA TYR A 10 0.12 15.14 2.72
C TYR A 10 0.35 14.13 1.59
N ILE A 11 1.43 14.26 0.81
CA ILE A 11 1.76 13.30 -0.26
C ILE A 11 2.03 11.90 0.28
N GLU A 12 2.52 11.81 1.53
CA GLU A 12 2.86 10.55 2.17
C GLU A 12 1.62 9.67 2.35
N TYR A 13 0.43 10.27 2.54
CA TYR A 13 -0.83 9.50 2.58
C TYR A 13 -1.14 8.83 1.24
N GLY A 14 -0.90 9.52 0.11
CA GLY A 14 -1.09 8.94 -1.21
C GLY A 14 -0.12 7.77 -1.47
N ILE A 15 1.13 7.94 -1.06
CA ILE A 15 2.16 6.90 -1.16
C ILE A 15 1.82 5.71 -0.25
N ALA A 16 1.41 5.97 1.00
CA ALA A 16 1.02 4.93 1.95
C ALA A 16 -0.24 4.19 1.47
N GLN A 17 -1.21 4.89 0.89
CA GLN A 17 -2.42 4.29 0.32
C GLN A 17 -2.08 3.32 -0.83
N LEU A 18 -1.15 3.69 -1.71
CA LEU A 18 -0.66 2.80 -2.75
C LEU A 18 -0.04 1.52 -2.16
N GLY A 19 0.76 1.65 -1.10
CA GLY A 19 1.32 0.49 -0.41
C GLY A 19 0.24 -0.38 0.26
N ALA A 20 -0.70 0.26 0.96
CA ALA A 20 -1.79 -0.41 1.66
C ALA A 20 -2.70 -1.20 0.70
N LEU A 21 -3.04 -0.62 -0.45
CA LEU A 21 -3.84 -1.32 -1.47
C LEU A 21 -3.12 -2.55 -2.02
N GLN A 22 -1.80 -2.51 -2.21
CA GLN A 22 -1.05 -3.69 -2.65
C GLN A 22 -1.04 -4.78 -1.57
N VAL A 23 -0.83 -4.43 -0.29
CA VAL A 23 -0.91 -5.40 0.82
C VAL A 23 -2.31 -6.00 0.92
N TRP A 24 -3.34 -5.16 0.81
CA TRP A 24 -4.74 -5.57 0.82
C TRP A 24 -5.07 -6.52 -0.35
N HIS A 25 -4.68 -6.15 -1.57
CA HIS A 25 -4.93 -6.96 -2.77
C HIS A 25 -4.29 -8.35 -2.64
N ARG A 26 -3.06 -8.42 -2.11
CA ARG A 26 -2.41 -9.70 -1.78
C ARG A 26 -3.18 -10.48 -0.71
N ALA A 27 -3.70 -9.80 0.31
CA ALA A 27 -4.43 -10.45 1.40
C ALA A 27 -5.76 -11.08 0.95
N LEU A 28 -6.32 -10.68 -0.20
CA LEU A 28 -7.50 -11.34 -0.80
C LEU A 28 -7.22 -12.78 -1.24
N THR A 29 -5.96 -13.12 -1.55
CA THR A 29 -5.56 -14.45 -2.04
C THR A 29 -4.68 -15.21 -1.05
N ASP A 30 -3.73 -14.54 -0.39
CA ASP A 30 -2.92 -15.10 0.69
C ASP A 30 -2.80 -14.12 1.85
N ARG A 31 -3.80 -14.17 2.73
CA ARG A 31 -3.85 -13.34 3.93
C ARG A 31 -2.67 -13.58 4.86
N SER A 32 -2.24 -14.84 5.01
CA SER A 32 -1.20 -15.22 5.96
C SER A 32 0.17 -14.68 5.53
N GLY A 33 0.52 -14.85 4.25
CA GLY A 33 1.75 -14.32 3.66
C GLY A 33 1.74 -12.81 3.58
N ALA A 34 0.61 -12.17 3.26
CA ALA A 34 0.50 -10.70 3.24
C ALA A 34 0.79 -10.09 4.62
N VAL A 35 0.19 -10.63 5.69
CA VAL A 35 0.45 -10.16 7.06
C VAL A 35 1.89 -10.45 7.49
N ALA A 36 2.43 -11.62 7.13
CA ALA A 36 3.82 -11.96 7.44
C ALA A 36 4.81 -11.00 6.76
N ALA A 37 4.59 -10.68 5.48
CA ALA A 37 5.41 -9.72 4.73
C ALA A 37 5.31 -8.31 5.31
N TYR A 38 4.08 -7.86 5.61
CA TYR A 38 3.87 -6.57 6.26
C TYR A 38 4.62 -6.47 7.61
N ARG A 39 4.56 -7.50 8.45
CA ARG A 39 5.31 -7.54 9.72
C ARG A 39 6.83 -7.52 9.52
N ARG A 40 7.35 -8.17 8.47
CA ARG A 40 8.78 -8.08 8.12
C ARG A 40 9.16 -6.64 7.80
N ALA A 41 8.40 -5.95 6.96
CA ALA A 41 8.67 -4.54 6.65
C ALA A 41 8.62 -3.65 7.91
N LEU A 42 7.61 -3.82 8.77
CA LEU A 42 7.51 -3.07 10.02
C LEU A 42 8.70 -3.31 10.96
N SER A 43 9.25 -4.53 10.99
CA SER A 43 10.41 -4.84 11.84
C SER A 43 11.68 -4.09 11.46
N LEU A 44 11.76 -3.54 10.25
CA LEU A 44 12.88 -2.73 9.79
C LEU A 44 12.83 -1.28 10.32
N GLY A 45 11.66 -0.82 10.78
CA GLY A 45 11.47 0.54 11.27
C GLY A 45 11.95 1.59 10.26
N GLY A 46 12.64 2.62 10.76
CA GLY A 46 13.27 3.66 9.94
C GLY A 46 14.69 3.32 9.44
N ALA A 47 15.15 2.07 9.57
CA ALA A 47 16.52 1.71 9.23
C ALA A 47 16.75 1.57 7.72
N ARG A 48 15.69 1.56 6.90
CA ARG A 48 15.75 1.31 5.45
C ARG A 48 14.95 2.34 4.66
N PRO A 49 15.39 2.69 3.43
CA PRO A 49 14.63 3.52 2.51
C PRO A 49 13.25 2.94 2.17
N LEU A 50 12.33 3.83 1.80
CA LEU A 50 10.94 3.46 1.50
C LEU A 50 10.78 2.36 0.42
N PRO A 51 11.53 2.37 -0.71
CA PRO A 51 11.44 1.28 -1.69
C PRO A 51 11.83 -0.09 -1.12
N GLU A 52 12.79 -0.13 -0.20
CA GLU A 52 13.20 -1.37 0.48
C GLU A 52 12.15 -1.85 1.47
N LEU A 53 11.47 -0.93 2.17
CA LEU A 53 10.33 -1.26 3.03
C LEU A 53 9.16 -1.84 2.23
N PHE A 54 8.88 -1.29 1.04
CA PHE A 54 7.88 -1.84 0.12
C PHE A 54 8.28 -3.24 -0.34
N ALA A 55 9.53 -3.43 -0.79
CA ALA A 55 10.01 -4.75 -1.20
C ALA A 55 9.95 -5.79 -0.05
N ALA A 56 10.26 -5.40 1.19
CA ALA A 56 10.16 -6.26 2.36
C ALA A 56 8.71 -6.70 2.67
N ALA A 57 7.74 -5.84 2.34
CA ALA A 57 6.30 -6.12 2.41
C ALA A 57 5.78 -6.89 1.17
N ASP A 58 6.67 -7.31 0.27
CA ASP A 58 6.35 -8.02 -0.97
C ASP A 58 5.38 -7.23 -1.88
N ILE A 59 5.60 -5.91 -1.91
CA ILE A 59 4.88 -4.94 -2.73
C ILE A 59 5.90 -4.06 -3.49
N ARG A 60 5.43 -3.26 -4.44
CA ARG A 60 6.30 -2.44 -5.31
C ARG A 60 6.10 -0.96 -5.05
N PHE A 61 7.20 -0.23 -4.89
CA PHE A 61 7.19 1.23 -4.91
C PHE A 61 7.10 1.71 -6.36
N ASP A 62 5.90 1.61 -6.94
CA ASP A 62 5.66 1.85 -8.37
C ASP A 62 4.32 2.59 -8.60
N PHE A 63 4.40 3.76 -9.22
CA PHE A 63 3.25 4.64 -9.50
C PHE A 63 2.72 4.50 -10.93
N HIS A 64 3.25 3.58 -11.73
CA HIS A 64 2.79 3.38 -13.10
C HIS A 64 1.39 2.74 -13.13
N GLU A 65 0.66 2.98 -14.21
CA GLU A 65 -0.68 2.41 -14.46
C GLU A 65 -0.71 0.88 -14.32
N ARG A 66 0.34 0.19 -14.77
CA ARG A 66 0.50 -1.27 -14.63
C ARG A 66 0.43 -1.78 -13.18
N THR A 67 0.69 -0.91 -12.21
CA THR A 67 0.60 -1.23 -10.77
C THR A 67 -0.71 -0.71 -10.20
N LEU A 68 -1.20 0.45 -10.62
CA LEU A 68 -2.42 1.07 -10.10
C LEU A 68 -3.71 0.45 -10.63
N ALA A 69 -3.81 0.18 -11.94
CA ALA A 69 -5.05 -0.27 -12.57
C ALA A 69 -5.60 -1.57 -11.93
N PRO A 70 -4.79 -2.63 -11.71
CA PRO A 70 -5.30 -3.84 -11.06
C PRO A 70 -5.81 -3.61 -9.62
N LEU A 71 -5.22 -2.66 -8.89
CA LEU A 71 -5.66 -2.31 -7.54
C LEU A 71 -7.01 -1.59 -7.57
N MET A 72 -7.20 -0.71 -8.54
CA MET A 72 -8.47 0.01 -8.73
C MET A 72 -9.58 -0.94 -9.18
N ASP A 73 -9.28 -1.88 -10.08
CA ASP A 73 -10.22 -2.90 -10.53
C ASP A 73 -10.66 -3.81 -9.37
N ALA A 74 -9.71 -4.27 -8.56
CA ALA A 74 -10.01 -5.05 -7.37
C ALA A 74 -10.82 -4.26 -6.35
N LEU A 75 -10.47 -2.99 -6.10
CA LEU A 75 -11.20 -2.12 -5.19
C LEU A 75 -12.65 -1.93 -5.65
N ARG A 76 -12.86 -1.66 -6.94
CA ARG A 76 -14.19 -1.55 -7.54
C ARG A 76 -14.99 -2.84 -7.36
N ALA A 77 -14.39 -3.98 -7.68
CA ALA A 77 -15.05 -5.28 -7.56
C ALA A 77 -15.47 -5.59 -6.10
N GLU A 78 -14.67 -5.18 -5.10
CA GLU A 78 -15.04 -5.36 -3.69
C GLU A 78 -16.10 -4.36 -3.23
N LEU A 79 -16.07 -3.12 -3.71
CA LEU A 79 -17.10 -2.12 -3.41
C LEU A 79 -18.46 -2.51 -4.01
N ASP A 80 -18.49 -3.00 -5.25
CA ASP A 80 -19.72 -3.40 -5.93
C ASP A 80 -20.47 -4.53 -5.19
N LYS A 81 -19.75 -5.35 -4.41
CA LYS A 81 -20.36 -6.40 -3.55
C LYS A 81 -21.13 -5.83 -2.36
N LEU A 82 -20.83 -4.61 -1.93
CA LEU A 82 -21.45 -3.98 -0.77
C LEU A 82 -22.78 -3.28 -1.11
N GLY A 83 -23.15 -3.26 -2.40
CA GLY A 83 -24.37 -2.62 -2.90
C GLY A 83 -24.16 -1.17 -3.34
N PRO A 84 -25.18 -0.55 -3.96
CA PRO A 84 -25.19 0.90 -4.21
C PRO A 84 -25.24 1.73 -2.93
#